data_AF-F7S8E0-F1
#
_entry.id   AF-F7S8E0-F1
#
_cell.length_a   1.000
_cell.length_b   1.000
_cell.length_c   1.000
_cell.angle_alpha   90.00
_cell.angle_beta   90.00
_cell.angle_gamma   90.00
#
_symmetry.space_group_name_H-M   'P 1'
#
loop_
_entity.id
_entity.type
_entity.pdbx_description
1 polymer ?
#
loop_
_entity_poly.entity_id
_entity_poly.type
_entity_poly.pdbx_seq_one_letter_code
_entity_poly.pdbx_strand_id
1 'polypeptide(L)'
;MFRDRADAGRRLAARLRHLRHRHPVVLALPRGGLPVGFEVAADLEAPLDIVIVRKIGAPDQKELAIGAVAEGDPPLVYLDDGLIRALAVPARYVEAETARQIEE
;
A
#
# COMPACT_ATOMS: atom_id res chain seq x y z
N MET A 1 12.42 -20.39 -4.86
CA MET A 1 12.59 -19.13 -5.61
C MET A 1 11.48 -19.00 -6.65
N PHE A 2 11.12 -17.78 -7.06
CA PHE A 2 10.17 -17.51 -8.15
C PHE A 2 10.93 -17.14 -9.43
N ARG A 3 10.37 -17.45 -10.60
CA ARG A 3 11.00 -17.10 -11.89
C ARG A 3 10.86 -15.63 -12.23
N ASP A 4 9.66 -15.09 -12.03
CA ASP A 4 9.31 -13.69 -12.24
C ASP A 4 8.09 -13.35 -11.34
N ARG A 5 7.58 -12.12 -11.48
CA ARG A 5 6.41 -11.67 -10.71
C ARG A 5 5.13 -12.41 -11.10
N ALA A 6 4.99 -12.81 -12.36
CA ALA A 6 3.82 -13.54 -12.83
C ALA A 6 3.79 -14.98 -12.25
N ASP A 7 4.95 -15.64 -12.17
CA ASP A 7 5.15 -16.93 -11.50
C ASP A 7 4.84 -16.85 -10.01
N ALA A 8 5.28 -15.78 -9.34
CA ALA A 8 4.90 -15.53 -7.96
C ALA A 8 3.38 -15.34 -7.81
N GLY A 9 2.76 -14.56 -8.71
CA GLY A 9 1.31 -14.32 -8.76
C GLY A 9 0.50 -15.60 -8.92
N ARG A 10 0.79 -16.43 -9.92
CA ARG A 10 0.09 -17.72 -10.12
C ARG A 10 0.21 -18.65 -8.92
N ARG A 11 1.37 -18.71 -8.29
CA ARG A 11 1.60 -19.55 -7.09
C ARG A 11 0.91 -18.99 -5.84
N LEU A 12 0.72 -17.68 -5.76
CA LEU A 12 -0.08 -17.04 -4.70
C LEU A 12 -1.57 -17.29 -4.95
N ALA A 13 -2.03 -17.07 -6.17
CA ALA A 13 -3.42 -17.29 -6.58
C ALA A 13 -3.91 -18.70 -6.23
N ALA A 14 -3.11 -19.73 -6.57
CA ALA A 14 -3.41 -21.11 -6.24
C ALA A 14 -3.65 -21.36 -4.74
N ARG A 15 -2.95 -20.63 -3.86
CA ARG A 15 -3.15 -20.70 -2.40
C ARG A 15 -4.37 -19.91 -1.91
N LEU A 16 -4.77 -18.88 -2.65
CA LEU A 16 -5.90 -18.00 -2.32
C LEU A 16 -7.24 -18.47 -2.89
N ARG A 17 -7.29 -19.54 -3.71
CA ARG A 17 -8.53 -20.06 -4.34
C ARG A 17 -9.70 -20.28 -3.38
N HIS A 18 -9.42 -20.62 -2.13
CA HIS A 18 -10.43 -20.77 -1.09
C HIS A 18 -11.22 -19.47 -0.81
N LEU A 19 -10.70 -18.31 -1.23
CA LEU A 19 -11.35 -17.00 -1.14
C LEU A 19 -12.22 -16.68 -2.36
N ARG A 20 -12.16 -17.43 -3.46
CA ARG A 20 -12.89 -17.10 -4.71
C ARG A 20 -14.38 -16.86 -4.47
N HIS A 21 -15.02 -17.72 -3.67
CA HIS A 21 -16.45 -17.60 -3.34
C HIS A 21 -16.78 -16.55 -2.27
N ARG A 22 -15.78 -15.81 -1.79
CA ARG A 22 -15.94 -14.67 -0.87
C ARG A 22 -15.99 -13.33 -1.60
N HIS A 23 -15.97 -13.35 -2.95
CA HIS A 23 -15.98 -12.15 -3.79
C HIS A 23 -14.90 -11.12 -3.38
N PRO A 24 -13.62 -11.52 -3.37
CA PRO A 24 -12.56 -10.63 -2.94
C PRO A 24 -12.33 -9.51 -3.96
N VAL A 25 -11.71 -8.43 -3.51
CA VAL A 25 -11.12 -7.40 -4.37
C VAL A 25 -9.61 -7.50 -4.23
N VAL A 26 -8.89 -7.47 -5.35
CA VAL A 26 -7.43 -7.47 -5.36
C VAL A 26 -6.94 -6.04 -5.51
N LEU A 27 -6.21 -5.57 -4.51
CA LEU A 27 -5.57 -4.25 -4.52
C LEU A 27 -4.06 -4.42 -4.69
N ALA A 28 -3.51 -3.97 -5.81
CA ALA A 28 -2.09 -4.08 -6.12
C ALA A 28 -1.34 -2.78 -5.80
N LEU A 29 -0.18 -2.89 -5.16
CA LEU A 29 0.75 -1.77 -4.95
C LEU A 29 1.72 -1.65 -6.14
N PRO A 30 1.67 -0.57 -6.94
CA PRO A 30 2.59 -0.38 -8.04
C PRO A 30 4.03 -0.14 -7.58
N ARG A 31 5.05 -0.39 -8.42
CA ARG A 31 4.99 -0.98 -9.78
C ARG A 31 5.06 -2.50 -9.77
N GLY A 32 5.77 -3.06 -8.78
CA GLY A 32 6.11 -4.48 -8.74
C GLY A 32 4.97 -5.39 -8.28
N GLY A 33 3.97 -4.88 -7.55
CA GLY A 33 2.82 -5.66 -7.12
C GLY A 33 1.80 -5.90 -8.22
N LEU A 34 1.76 -5.04 -9.25
CA LEU A 34 0.75 -5.11 -10.32
C LEU A 34 0.79 -6.44 -11.10
N PRO A 35 1.94 -6.93 -11.60
CA PRO A 35 1.98 -8.21 -12.31
C PRO A 35 1.64 -9.41 -11.40
N VAL A 36 1.82 -9.28 -10.08
CA VAL A 36 1.43 -10.31 -9.11
C VAL A 36 -0.09 -10.27 -8.89
N GLY A 37 -0.64 -9.08 -8.65
CA GLY A 37 -2.06 -8.86 -8.42
C GLY A 37 -2.91 -9.23 -9.63
N PHE A 38 -2.42 -8.99 -10.85
CA PHE A 38 -3.10 -9.39 -12.08
C PHE A 38 -3.37 -10.90 -12.14
N GLU A 39 -2.35 -11.71 -11.87
CA GLU A 39 -2.49 -13.18 -11.88
C GLU A 39 -3.43 -13.67 -10.76
N VAL A 40 -3.40 -13.01 -9.59
CA VAL A 40 -4.31 -13.33 -8.48
C VAL A 40 -5.76 -12.98 -8.84
N ALA A 41 -6.00 -11.79 -9.37
CA ALA A 41 -7.34 -11.35 -9.76
C ALA A 41 -7.93 -12.23 -10.86
N ALA A 42 -7.11 -12.62 -11.85
CA ALA A 42 -7.54 -13.48 -12.95
C ALA A 42 -7.99 -14.87 -12.47
N ASP A 43 -7.22 -15.54 -11.60
CA ASP A 43 -7.56 -16.88 -11.10
C ASP A 43 -8.76 -16.86 -10.13
N LEU A 44 -8.92 -15.77 -9.36
CA LEU A 44 -10.02 -15.59 -8.42
C LEU A 44 -11.29 -15.03 -9.06
N GLU A 45 -11.26 -14.65 -10.35
CA GLU A 45 -12.34 -13.92 -11.03
C GLU A 45 -12.78 -12.67 -10.23
N ALA A 46 -11.79 -11.97 -9.69
CA ALA A 46 -11.96 -10.84 -8.79
C ALA A 46 -11.64 -9.52 -9.49
N PRO A 47 -12.29 -8.41 -9.09
CA PRO A 47 -11.87 -7.08 -9.51
C PRO A 47 -10.42 -6.81 -9.09
N LEU A 48 -9.65 -6.21 -9.99
CA LEU A 48 -8.30 -5.71 -9.73
C LEU A 48 -8.34 -4.19 -9.76
N ASP A 49 -7.77 -3.58 -8.74
CA ASP A 49 -7.45 -2.16 -8.72
C ASP A 49 -6.04 -1.92 -8.17
N ILE A 50 -5.54 -0.71 -8.33
CA ILE A 50 -4.26 -0.27 -7.77
C ILE A 50 -4.49 0.66 -6.60
N VAL A 51 -3.59 0.60 -5.63
CA VAL A 51 -3.55 1.59 -4.54
C VAL A 51 -2.22 2.31 -4.64
N ILE A 52 -2.30 3.63 -4.84
CA ILE A 52 -1.13 4.51 -4.79
C ILE A 52 -1.05 5.06 -3.37
N VAL A 53 0.04 4.70 -2.70
CA VAL A 53 0.36 5.17 -1.36
C VAL A 53 1.70 5.91 -1.37
N ARG A 54 1.77 6.96 -0.56
CA ARG A 54 2.97 7.77 -0.36
C ARG A 54 3.28 7.79 1.13
N LYS A 55 4.54 7.56 1.48
CA LYS A 55 4.95 7.52 2.89
C LYS A 55 5.11 8.95 3.43
N ILE A 56 4.71 9.14 4.68
CA ILE A 56 5.07 10.32 5.48
C ILE A 56 6.32 9.91 6.26
N GLY A 57 7.48 10.46 5.88
CA GLY A 57 8.76 10.13 6.51
C GLY A 57 8.96 10.84 7.85
N ALA A 58 9.85 10.31 8.69
CA ALA A 58 10.31 11.02 9.89
C ALA A 58 11.26 12.18 9.53
N PRO A 59 11.35 13.26 10.36
CA PRO A 59 12.20 14.43 10.08
C PRO A 59 13.65 14.10 9.72
N ASP A 60 14.31 13.29 10.53
CA ASP A 60 15.74 12.98 10.40
C ASP A 60 16.00 11.64 9.69
N GLN A 61 14.94 10.88 9.38
CA GLN A 61 15.02 9.56 8.77
C GLN A 61 13.87 9.37 7.77
N LYS A 62 13.99 9.95 6.58
CA LYS A 62 12.94 9.91 5.54
C LYS A 62 12.57 8.49 5.09
N GLU A 63 13.45 7.51 5.30
CA GLU A 63 13.16 6.10 5.02
C GLU A 63 12.26 5.44 6.08
N LEU A 64 12.23 5.98 7.30
CA LEU A 64 11.32 5.55 8.35
C LEU A 64 9.97 6.23 8.17
N ALA A 65 8.94 5.46 7.87
CA ALA A 65 7.58 5.97 7.71
C ALA A 65 6.91 6.14 9.08
N ILE A 66 6.45 7.35 9.38
CA ILE A 66 5.60 7.68 10.54
C ILE A 66 4.11 7.75 10.16
N GLY A 67 3.81 7.56 8.88
CA GLY A 67 2.46 7.55 8.33
C GLY A 67 2.47 7.29 6.83
N ALA A 68 1.29 7.34 6.23
CA ALA A 68 1.10 7.26 4.80
C ALA A 68 -0.14 8.03 4.36
N VAL A 69 -0.09 8.53 3.13
CA VAL A 69 -1.23 9.09 2.40
C VAL A 69 -1.58 8.15 1.27
N ALA A 70 -2.86 7.83 1.10
CA ALA A 70 -3.38 7.14 -0.07
C ALA A 70 -4.33 8.06 -0.83
N GLU A 71 -4.33 7.93 -2.16
CA GLU A 71 -5.21 8.71 -3.04
C GLU A 71 -6.69 8.42 -2.73
N GLY A 72 -7.53 9.47 -2.85
CA GLY A 72 -8.96 9.44 -2.53
C GLY A 72 -9.53 10.85 -2.48
N ASP A 73 -10.86 10.96 -2.39
CA ASP A 73 -11.55 12.23 -2.16
C ASP A 73 -12.52 12.11 -0.97
N PRO A 74 -12.15 12.60 0.23
CA PRO A 74 -10.85 13.20 0.57
C PRO A 74 -9.71 12.15 0.66
N PRO A 75 -8.42 12.55 0.59
CA PRO A 75 -7.29 11.64 0.74
C PRO A 75 -7.32 10.88 2.06
N LEU A 76 -6.92 9.61 2.04
CA LEU A 76 -6.82 8.79 3.24
C LEU A 76 -5.45 8.99 3.88
N VAL A 77 -5.43 9.44 5.13
CA VAL A 77 -4.19 9.64 5.90
C VAL A 77 -4.15 8.67 7.06
N TYR A 78 -3.05 7.95 7.18
CA TYR A 78 -2.73 7.09 8.31
C TYR A 78 -1.49 7.61 9.01
N LEU A 79 -1.53 7.71 10.35
CA LEU A 79 -0.41 8.15 11.18
C LEU A 79 -0.15 7.10 12.27
N ASP A 80 1.12 6.80 12.51
CA ASP A 80 1.55 5.98 13.65
C ASP A 80 1.82 6.88 14.85
N ASP A 81 0.77 7.14 15.64
CA ASP A 81 0.86 7.97 16.85
C ASP A 81 1.89 7.46 17.86
N GLY A 82 2.12 6.13 17.91
CA GLY A 82 3.10 5.53 18.80
C GLY A 82 4.52 5.94 18.41
N LEU A 83 4.85 5.81 17.13
CA LEU A 83 6.14 6.17 16.58
C LEU A 83 6.37 7.69 16.59
N ILE A 84 5.35 8.47 16.24
CA ILE A 84 5.37 9.94 16.32
C ILE A 84 5.72 10.41 17.73
N ARG A 85 5.08 9.83 18.76
CA ARG A 85 5.39 10.13 20.17
C ARG A 85 6.80 9.68 20.56
N ALA A 86 7.20 8.46 20.18
CA ALA A 86 8.51 7.91 20.53
C ALA A 86 9.68 8.73 19.95
N LEU A 87 9.49 9.31 18.76
CA LEU A 87 10.47 10.15 18.09
C LEU A 87 10.30 11.65 18.42
N ALA A 88 9.33 12.01 19.27
CA ALA A 88 8.97 13.39 19.59
C ALA A 88 8.78 14.27 18.34
N VAL A 89 8.15 13.73 17.30
CA VAL A 89 7.95 14.44 16.03
C VAL A 89 6.99 15.62 16.26
N PRO A 90 7.37 16.85 15.90
CA PRO A 90 6.49 18.01 16.08
C PRO A 90 5.22 17.89 15.23
N ALA A 91 4.06 18.22 15.80
CA ALA A 91 2.77 18.20 15.07
C ALA A 91 2.83 19.02 13.76
N ARG A 92 3.43 20.22 13.81
CA ARG A 92 3.66 21.07 12.63
C ARG A 92 4.40 20.38 11.49
N TYR A 93 5.30 19.45 11.82
CA TYR A 93 6.04 18.69 10.80
C TYR A 93 5.14 17.65 10.16
N VAL A 94 4.38 16.91 10.98
CA VAL A 94 3.41 15.91 10.49
C VAL A 94 2.37 16.56 9.58
N GLU A 95 1.81 17.71 9.99
CA GLU A 95 0.86 18.48 9.19
C GLU A 95 1.45 18.93 7.85
N ALA A 96 2.63 19.56 7.87
CA ALA A 96 3.29 20.07 6.67
C ALA A 96 3.69 18.93 5.71
N GLU A 97 4.22 17.83 6.24
CA GLU A 97 4.63 16.69 5.42
C GLU A 97 3.42 15.95 4.85
N THR A 98 2.32 15.82 5.61
CA THR A 98 1.07 15.24 5.11
C THR A 98 0.52 16.08 3.96
N ALA A 99 0.44 17.40 4.11
CA ALA A 99 -0.02 18.30 3.04
C ALA A 99 0.86 18.17 1.78
N ARG A 100 2.19 18.15 1.95
CA ARG A 100 3.13 17.93 0.85
C ARG A 100 2.87 16.61 0.11
N GLN A 101 2.65 15.53 0.86
CA GLN A 101 2.34 14.22 0.26
C GLN A 101 0.98 14.17 -0.41
N ILE A 102 0.03 15.05 -0.09
CA ILE A 102 -1.28 15.11 -0.78
C ILE A 102 -1.16 15.86 -2.11
N GLU A 103 -0.35 16.91 -2.19
CA GLU A 103 -0.21 17.77 -3.38
C GLU A 103 0.65 17.17 -4.50
N GLU A 104 1.52 16.20 -4.18
CA GLU A 104 2.37 15.51 -5.18
C GLU A 104 1.59 14.61 -6.17
#